data_AF-K2LUV4-F1
#
_entry.id   AF-K2LUV4-F1
#
_cell.length_a   1.000
_cell.length_b   1.000
_cell.length_c   1.000
_cell.angle_alpha   90.00
_cell.angle_beta   90.00
_cell.angle_gamma   90.00
#
_symmetry.space_group_name_H-M   'P 1'
#
loop_
_entity.id
_entity.type
_entity.pdbx_description
1 polymer ?
#
loop_
_entity_poly.entity_id
_entity_poly.type
_entity_poly.pdbx_seq_one_letter_code
_entity_poly.pdbx_strand_id
1 'polypeptide(L)'
;MVSVLLTEQLKRVKEVLATWKKVDDTVSQLCSTSGAAVSAPIGTACSTNFNITAGLVGFLSGNFSGKTWRDEYLGVNATVKKNVGAKKTDNGVQFQGAWAEWPVGAQGQNQLYHFANYNFTLVATVSMHNVPKSG
;
A
#
# COMPACT_ATOMS: atom_id res chain seq x y z
N MET A 1 11.09 40.17 7.65
CA MET A 1 11.25 38.75 8.03
C MET A 1 10.19 38.46 9.09
N VAL A 2 9.42 37.37 8.95
CA VAL A 2 8.35 37.00 9.90
C VAL A 2 8.72 35.65 10.52
N SER A 3 8.58 35.53 11.84
CA SER A 3 8.74 34.27 12.57
C SER A 3 7.37 33.67 12.83
N VAL A 4 7.22 32.37 12.61
CA VAL A 4 5.95 31.63 12.78
C VAL A 4 6.21 30.39 13.62
N LEU A 5 5.36 30.16 14.63
CA LEU A 5 5.37 28.96 15.46
C LEU A 5 4.54 27.85 14.78
N LEU A 6 5.19 26.72 14.50
CA LEU A 6 4.60 25.60 13.75
C LEU A 6 4.18 24.43 14.68
N THR A 7 3.57 24.74 15.81
CA THR A 7 3.24 23.75 16.85
C THR A 7 2.30 22.66 16.34
N GLU A 8 1.26 23.02 15.59
CA GLU A 8 0.29 22.07 15.04
C GLU A 8 0.91 21.20 13.94
N GLN A 9 1.77 21.76 13.10
CA GLN A 9 2.49 21.03 12.07
C GLN A 9 3.44 20.02 12.71
N LEU A 10 4.15 20.41 13.78
CA LEU A 10 5.01 19.50 14.53
C LEU A 10 4.21 18.36 15.17
N LYS A 11 3.03 18.64 15.72
CA LYS A 11 2.13 17.61 16.24
C LYS A 11 1.72 16.64 15.14
N ARG A 12 1.32 17.15 13.96
CA ARG A 12 0.97 16.34 12.79
C ARG A 12 2.13 15.45 12.34
N VAL A 13 3.35 15.97 12.29
CA VAL A 13 4.56 15.20 11.92
C VAL A 13 4.77 14.03 12.89
N LYS A 14 4.62 14.26 14.20
CA LYS A 14 4.75 13.20 15.21
C LYS A 14 3.70 12.10 15.03
N GLU A 15 2.46 12.46 14.72
CA GLU A 15 1.38 11.49 14.44
C GLU A 15 1.65 10.65 13.18
N VAL A 16 2.18 11.27 12.13
CA VAL A 16 2.59 10.56 10.90
C VAL A 16 3.74 9.60 11.17
N LEU A 17 4.78 10.03 11.88
CA LEU A 17 5.92 9.17 12.22
C LEU A 17 5.51 7.98 13.10
N ALA A 18 4.60 8.18 14.05
CA ALA A 18 4.05 7.10 14.85
C ALA A 18 3.25 6.09 14.00
N THR A 19 2.54 6.58 12.99
CA THR A 19 1.81 5.74 12.05
C THR A 19 2.76 4.91 11.19
N TRP A 20 3.80 5.53 10.62
CA TRP A 20 4.81 4.82 9.82
C TRP A 20 5.46 3.67 10.58
N LYS A 21 5.88 3.93 11.83
CA LYS A 21 6.45 2.90 12.68
C LYS A 21 5.49 1.72 12.90
N LYS A 22 4.21 2.01 13.16
CA LYS A 22 3.19 0.96 13.37
C LYS A 22 2.97 0.12 12.10
N VAL A 23 2.99 0.75 10.94
CA VAL A 23 2.84 0.05 9.66
C VAL A 23 4.09 -0.80 9.37
N ASP A 24 5.29 -0.27 9.59
CA ASP A 24 6.55 -1.03 9.47
C ASP A 24 6.53 -2.28 10.36
N ASP A 25 6.11 -2.14 11.63
CA ASP A 25 5.97 -3.26 12.55
C ASP A 25 4.98 -4.30 12.01
N THR A 26 3.85 -3.86 11.47
CA THR A 26 2.81 -4.73 10.90
C THR A 26 3.31 -5.50 9.68
N VAL A 27 3.96 -4.80 8.73
CA VAL A 27 4.49 -5.41 7.50
C VAL A 27 5.62 -6.39 7.83
N SER A 28 6.46 -6.08 8.81
CA SER A 28 7.54 -6.97 9.25
C SER A 28 7.01 -8.32 9.75
N GLN A 29 5.85 -8.34 10.42
CA GLN A 29 5.22 -9.58 10.92
C GLN A 29 4.62 -10.46 9.82
N LEU A 30 4.28 -9.91 8.65
CA LEU A 30 3.77 -10.69 7.52
C LEU A 30 4.80 -11.71 7.02
N CYS A 31 6.09 -11.43 7.22
CA CYS A 31 7.17 -12.32 6.83
C CYS A 31 7.58 -13.33 7.91
N SER A 32 7.28 -13.06 9.18
CA SER A 32 7.55 -13.96 10.30
C SER A 32 6.68 -15.22 10.29
N THR A 33 5.53 -15.20 9.61
CA THR A 33 4.56 -16.32 9.59
C THR A 33 4.84 -17.38 8.52
N SER A 34 5.86 -17.21 7.66
CA SER A 34 6.13 -18.12 6.53
C SER A 34 6.81 -19.46 6.88
N GLY A 35 6.92 -19.80 8.18
CA GLY A 35 7.56 -21.04 8.67
C GLY A 35 6.73 -22.33 8.54
N ALA A 36 5.44 -22.26 8.15
CA ALA A 36 4.60 -23.45 7.97
C ALA A 36 4.45 -23.80 6.48
N ALA A 37 5.16 -24.85 6.09
CA ALA A 37 5.24 -25.52 4.79
C ALA A 37 4.00 -25.42 3.85
N VAL A 38 4.25 -25.09 2.57
CA VAL A 38 3.83 -25.84 1.35
C VAL A 38 4.41 -25.09 0.14
N SER A 39 5.42 -25.68 -0.52
CA SER A 39 5.97 -25.29 -1.84
C SER A 39 6.09 -23.79 -2.11
N ALA A 40 7.03 -23.12 -1.45
CA ALA A 40 7.34 -21.72 -1.71
C ALA A 40 8.10 -21.55 -3.05
N PRO A 41 7.65 -20.67 -3.96
CA PRO A 41 8.44 -20.26 -5.12
C PRO A 41 9.75 -19.61 -4.66
N ILE A 42 10.84 -19.94 -5.35
CA ILE A 42 12.18 -19.38 -5.14
C ILE A 42 12.12 -17.86 -5.37
N GLY A 43 12.36 -17.06 -4.31
CA GLY A 43 12.44 -15.58 -4.39
C GLY A 43 11.53 -14.80 -3.44
N THR A 44 11.24 -15.31 -2.24
CA THR A 44 10.27 -14.71 -1.32
C THR A 44 10.79 -13.43 -0.66
N ALA A 45 9.98 -12.37 -0.70
CA ALA A 45 10.17 -11.09 0.02
C ALA A 45 10.26 -11.22 1.56
N CYS A 46 10.29 -12.44 2.08
CA CYS A 46 10.28 -12.77 3.50
C CYS A 46 11.48 -13.63 3.92
N SER A 47 12.60 -13.53 3.19
CA SER A 47 13.86 -14.16 3.60
C SER A 47 14.46 -13.44 4.82
N THR A 48 15.20 -14.17 5.66
CA THR A 48 15.90 -13.61 6.84
C THR A 48 16.92 -12.53 6.51
N ASN A 49 17.36 -12.46 5.25
CA ASN A 49 18.38 -11.51 4.78
C ASN A 49 17.77 -10.29 4.09
N PHE A 50 16.44 -10.19 4.06
CA PHE A 50 15.72 -9.13 3.36
C PHE A 50 14.86 -8.34 4.35
N ASN A 51 15.13 -7.05 4.48
CA ASN A 51 14.27 -6.15 5.23
C ASN A 51 13.13 -5.66 4.31
N ILE A 52 11.92 -6.21 4.50
CA ILE A 52 10.75 -5.90 3.68
C ILE A 52 10.28 -4.44 3.78
N THR A 53 10.61 -3.73 4.87
CA THR A 53 10.24 -2.31 5.03
C THR A 53 11.29 -1.36 4.46
N ALA A 54 12.50 -1.86 4.13
CA ALA A 54 13.54 -1.03 3.54
C ALA A 54 13.15 -0.59 2.12
N GLY A 55 12.90 0.71 1.94
CA GLY A 55 12.45 1.27 0.67
C GLY A 55 10.96 1.04 0.38
N LEU A 56 10.17 0.61 1.37
CA LEU A 56 8.72 0.55 1.25
C LEU A 56 8.12 1.97 1.33
N VAL A 57 7.32 2.30 0.32
CA VAL A 57 6.85 3.68 0.03
C VAL A 57 5.33 3.83 0.05
N GLY A 58 4.61 2.72 0.16
CA GLY A 58 3.16 2.69 0.21
C GLY A 58 2.67 1.29 0.45
N PHE A 59 1.54 1.16 1.14
CA PHE A 59 0.94 -0.12 1.47
C PHE A 59 -0.59 -0.01 1.45
N LEU A 60 -1.22 -0.74 0.53
CA LEU A 60 -2.68 -0.81 0.40
C LEU A 60 -3.17 -2.12 1.03
N SER A 61 -3.95 -2.02 2.11
CA SER A 61 -4.47 -3.18 2.86
C SER A 61 -5.97 -3.01 3.21
N GLY A 62 -6.40 -3.29 4.43
CA GLY A 62 -7.81 -3.26 4.83
C GLY A 62 -8.46 -1.87 4.86
N ASN A 63 -7.72 -0.77 4.69
CA ASN A 63 -8.23 0.59 4.84
C ASN A 63 -8.96 1.13 3.60
N PHE A 64 -10.01 0.43 3.18
CA PHE A 64 -10.89 0.83 2.07
C PHE A 64 -12.21 1.44 2.58
N SER A 65 -12.59 2.61 2.05
CA SER A 65 -13.86 3.27 2.34
C SER A 65 -14.36 4.11 1.17
N GLY A 66 -15.65 4.02 0.84
CA GLY A 66 -16.22 4.72 -0.31
C GLY A 66 -15.55 4.29 -1.61
N LYS A 67 -14.82 5.20 -2.26
CA LYS A 67 -13.99 4.94 -3.45
C LYS A 67 -12.49 5.01 -3.16
N THR A 68 -12.11 5.20 -1.90
CA THR A 68 -10.74 5.48 -1.50
C THR A 68 -10.16 4.24 -0.84
N TRP A 69 -9.14 3.67 -1.48
CA TRP A 69 -8.29 2.67 -0.86
C TRP A 69 -7.08 3.40 -0.27
N ARG A 70 -7.09 3.57 1.04
CA ARG A 70 -6.15 4.42 1.75
C ARG A 70 -4.80 3.72 1.88
N ASP A 71 -3.73 4.47 1.62
CA ASP A 71 -2.38 4.04 1.94
C ASP A 71 -2.15 4.08 3.44
N GLU A 72 -1.74 2.96 4.02
CA GLU A 72 -1.51 2.83 5.46
C GLU A 72 -0.35 3.74 5.92
N TYR A 73 0.60 4.08 5.02
CA TYR A 73 1.66 5.06 5.29
C TYR A 73 1.18 6.53 5.18
N LEU A 74 -0.12 6.77 4.96
CA LEU A 74 -0.69 8.11 4.79
C LEU A 74 -0.10 8.88 3.60
N GLY A 75 0.50 8.19 2.64
CA GLY A 75 1.04 8.76 1.42
C GLY A 75 -0.06 8.93 0.37
N VAL A 76 0.08 8.22 -0.74
CA VAL A 76 -0.81 8.40 -1.91
C VAL A 76 -1.92 7.37 -1.82
N ASN A 77 -3.19 7.78 -1.84
CA ASN A 77 -4.30 6.82 -1.85
C ASN A 77 -4.55 6.29 -3.27
N ALA A 78 -5.02 5.05 -3.37
CA ALA A 78 -5.58 4.54 -4.61
C ALA A 78 -7.08 4.87 -4.72
N THR A 79 -7.54 5.09 -5.95
CA THR A 79 -8.94 5.39 -6.28
C THR A 79 -9.58 4.19 -6.95
N VAL A 80 -10.65 3.67 -6.37
CA VAL A 80 -11.46 2.61 -6.96
C VAL A 80 -12.42 3.19 -8.00
N LYS A 81 -12.37 2.62 -9.20
CA LYS A 81 -13.29 2.89 -10.31
C LYS A 81 -14.41 1.87 -10.33
N LYS A 82 -15.60 2.31 -10.78
CA LYS A 82 -16.85 1.53 -10.81
C LYS A 82 -17.18 0.89 -9.45
N ASN A 83 -17.44 1.74 -8.46
CA ASN A 83 -17.53 1.36 -7.04
C ASN A 83 -18.57 0.28 -6.67
N VAL A 84 -19.62 0.10 -7.48
CA VAL A 84 -20.68 -0.90 -7.22
C VAL A 84 -20.11 -2.32 -7.13
N GLY A 85 -18.94 -2.56 -7.73
CA GLY A 85 -18.24 -3.84 -7.73
C GLY A 85 -17.10 -3.97 -6.71
N ALA A 86 -16.93 -3.03 -5.78
CA ALA A 86 -15.80 -3.05 -4.84
C ALA A 86 -16.27 -3.29 -3.40
N LYS A 87 -15.77 -4.37 -2.79
CA LYS A 87 -16.10 -4.75 -1.42
C LYS A 87 -14.83 -4.86 -0.58
N LYS A 88 -14.83 -4.19 0.58
CA LYS A 88 -13.75 -4.34 1.57
C LYS A 88 -13.62 -5.79 2.02
N THR A 89 -12.39 -6.28 2.12
CA THR A 89 -12.02 -7.52 2.79
C THR A 89 -11.06 -7.19 3.94
N ASP A 90 -10.63 -8.19 4.70
CA ASP A 90 -9.78 -7.96 5.89
C ASP A 90 -8.47 -7.24 5.54
N ASN A 91 -7.80 -7.68 4.47
CA ASN A 91 -6.49 -7.17 4.04
C ASN A 91 -6.50 -6.65 2.60
N GLY A 92 -7.65 -6.16 2.11
CA GLY A 92 -7.72 -5.61 0.76
C GLY A 92 -9.14 -5.34 0.26
N VAL A 93 -9.31 -5.49 -1.05
CA VAL A 93 -10.56 -5.20 -1.75
C VAL A 93 -10.86 -6.31 -2.75
N GLN A 94 -12.09 -6.82 -2.72
CA GLN A 94 -12.62 -7.69 -3.75
C GLN A 94 -13.25 -6.84 -4.85
N PHE A 95 -12.90 -7.13 -6.10
CA PHE A 95 -13.42 -6.43 -7.28
C PHE A 95 -14.31 -7.34 -8.15
N GLN A 96 -15.42 -6.79 -8.65
CA GLN A 96 -16.34 -7.40 -9.60
C GLN A 96 -16.75 -6.36 -10.65
N GLY A 97 -16.10 -6.35 -11.81
CA GLY A 97 -16.30 -5.29 -12.81
C GLY A 97 -15.79 -3.90 -12.39
N ALA A 98 -14.94 -3.87 -11.36
CA ALA A 98 -14.30 -2.70 -10.76
C ALA A 98 -12.78 -2.88 -10.77
N TRP A 99 -12.02 -1.80 -10.54
CA TRP A 99 -10.57 -1.83 -10.39
C TRP A 99 -10.10 -0.64 -9.53
N ALA A 100 -8.83 -0.63 -9.14
CA ALA A 100 -8.19 0.48 -8.44
C ALA A 100 -7.08 1.09 -9.29
N GLU A 101 -6.93 2.40 -9.20
CA GLU A 101 -5.83 3.17 -9.81
C GLU A 101 -5.01 3.81 -8.70
N TRP A 102 -3.70 3.56 -8.69
CA TRP A 102 -2.76 4.17 -7.76
C TRP A 102 -1.84 5.13 -8.54
N PRO A 103 -2.01 6.46 -8.41
CA PRO A 103 -1.42 7.39 -9.37
C PRO A 103 0.08 7.55 -9.20
N VAL A 104 0.81 7.61 -10.32
CA VAL A 104 2.23 7.99 -10.39
C VAL A 104 2.36 9.40 -10.98
N GLY A 105 2.34 9.54 -12.31
CA GLY A 105 2.38 10.86 -12.97
C GLY A 105 1.08 11.66 -12.82
N ALA A 106 -0.04 10.99 -12.57
CA ALA A 106 -1.35 11.62 -12.39
C ALA A 106 -1.52 12.37 -11.04
N GLN A 107 -0.49 12.40 -10.18
CA GLN A 107 -0.49 13.19 -8.93
C GLN A 107 -0.38 14.71 -9.17
N GLY A 108 -0.06 15.13 -10.40
CA GLY A 108 0.02 16.54 -10.78
C GLY A 108 1.39 17.15 -10.50
N GLN A 109 1.42 18.30 -9.81
CA GLN A 109 2.65 19.05 -9.56
C GLN A 109 3.61 18.32 -8.63
N ASN A 110 3.10 17.68 -7.57
CA ASN A 110 3.90 16.93 -6.61
C ASN A 110 3.76 15.43 -6.87
N GLN A 111 4.74 14.84 -7.56
CA GLN A 111 4.74 13.43 -7.94
C GLN A 111 5.57 12.60 -6.97
N LEU A 112 4.97 12.21 -5.83
CA LEU A 112 5.67 11.46 -4.78
C LEU A 112 6.22 10.12 -5.28
N TYR A 113 5.58 9.51 -6.28
CA TYR A 113 6.00 8.23 -6.85
C TYR A 113 6.84 8.34 -8.13
N HIS A 114 7.45 9.50 -8.40
CA HIS A 114 8.27 9.68 -9.59
C HIS A 114 9.43 8.67 -9.71
N PHE A 115 9.92 8.12 -8.59
CA PHE A 115 10.94 7.06 -8.57
C PHE A 115 10.53 5.81 -9.38
N ALA A 116 9.22 5.55 -9.54
CA ALA A 116 8.71 4.40 -10.27
C ALA A 116 8.99 4.46 -11.78
N ASN A 117 9.40 5.62 -12.32
CA ASN A 117 9.89 5.73 -13.69
C ASN A 117 11.29 5.13 -13.88
N TYR A 118 12.01 4.85 -12.79
CA TYR A 118 13.39 4.34 -12.81
C TYR A 118 13.48 2.91 -12.32
N ASN A 119 13.04 2.65 -11.09
CA ASN A 119 13.06 1.32 -10.50
C ASN A 119 11.99 1.21 -9.41
N PHE A 120 11.18 0.16 -9.45
CA PHE A 120 10.20 -0.13 -8.43
C PHE A 120 9.87 -1.62 -8.38
N THR A 121 9.34 -2.04 -7.24
CA THR A 121 8.75 -3.37 -7.05
C THR A 121 7.32 -3.18 -6.56
N LEU A 122 6.35 -3.79 -7.23
CA LEU A 122 4.96 -3.87 -6.78
C LEU A 122 4.65 -5.31 -6.37
N VAL A 123 4.12 -5.48 -5.16
CA VAL A 123 3.77 -6.79 -4.59
C VAL A 123 2.28 -6.81 -4.27
N ALA A 124 1.59 -7.89 -4.63
CA ALA A 124 0.19 -8.10 -4.31
C ALA A 124 -0.13 -9.59 -4.14
N THR A 125 -1.00 -9.90 -3.19
CA THR A 125 -1.66 -11.20 -3.10
C THR A 125 -2.98 -11.13 -3.86
N VAL A 126 -3.17 -12.01 -4.84
CA VAL A 126 -4.37 -12.00 -5.69
C VAL A 126 -5.09 -13.34 -5.60
N SER A 127 -6.43 -13.28 -5.56
CA SER A 127 -7.29 -14.46 -5.62
C SER A 127 -8.29 -14.29 -6.77
N MET A 128 -8.20 -15.18 -7.76
CA MET A 128 -9.11 -15.18 -8.91
C MET A 128 -10.37 -15.97 -8.57
N HIS A 129 -11.51 -15.29 -8.52
CA HIS A 129 -12.79 -15.90 -8.11
C HIS A 129 -13.57 -16.51 -9.29
N ASN A 130 -13.30 -16.06 -10.51
CA ASN A 130 -13.98 -16.50 -11.72
C ASN A 130 -12.96 -16.68 -12.85
N VAL A 131 -13.24 -17.60 -13.78
CA VAL A 131 -12.45 -17.77 -15.01
C VAL A 131 -12.69 -16.58 -15.95
N PRO A 132 -11.65 -15.89 -16.44
CA PRO A 132 -11.79 -14.84 -17.44
C PRO A 132 -12.46 -15.38 -18.71
N LYS A 133 -13.39 -14.62 -19.28
CA LYS A 133 -14.06 -15.00 -20.54
C LYS A 133 -13.23 -14.69 -21.79
N SER A 134 -12.26 -13.77 -21.67
CA SER A 134 -11.29 -13.41 -22.72
C SER A 134 -10.12 -12.62 -22.09
N GLY A 135 -9.00 -12.56 -22.80
CA GLY A 135 -7.82 -11.74 -22.47
C GLY A 135 -7.65 -10.57 -23.43
#